data_AF-A0A379WYP5-F1
#
_entry.id   AF-A0A379WYP5-F1
#
_cell.length_a   1.000
_cell.length_b   1.000
_cell.length_c   1.000
_cell.angle_alpha   90.00
_cell.angle_beta   90.00
_cell.angle_gamma   90.00
#
_symmetry.space_group_name_H-M   'P 1'
#
loop_
_entity.id
_entity.type
_entity.pdbx_description
1 polymer ?
#
loop_
_entity_poly.entity_id
_entity_poly.type
_entity_poly.pdbx_seq_one_letter_code
_entity_poly.pdbx_strand_id
1 'polypeptide(L)'
;MTFGEPSRGNHAWTLPEESSRPIIKRALEGGINFFDTANSYSDGSSEEIVGRALRDFARRDEVVVATKVFHRVGDLPEGLSRAQILRSIDDSLTRLGMEYVDILQIHRWDYTTPIEETLEALNDVVKAGKARYIGASSMHASQFAQALALQKQTRLGAVCHHAGSL
;
A
#
# COMPACT_ATOMS: atom_id res chain seq x y z
N MET A 1 -13.81 8.62 -4.74
CA MET A 1 -14.03 8.81 -3.29
C MET A 1 -13.19 7.77 -2.57
N THR A 2 -12.40 8.16 -1.57
CA THR A 2 -11.60 7.26 -0.72
C THR A 2 -11.99 7.52 0.74
N PHE A 3 -11.69 6.58 1.63
CA PHE A 3 -11.91 6.71 3.08
C PHE A 3 -10.81 7.58 3.68
N GLY A 4 -11.15 8.44 4.64
CA GLY A 4 -10.20 9.34 5.27
C GLY A 4 -10.88 10.51 5.97
N GLU A 5 -10.23 11.05 6.99
CA GLU A 5 -10.73 12.24 7.68
C GLU A 5 -10.67 13.46 6.73
N PRO A 6 -11.80 14.15 6.45
CA PRO A 6 -11.84 15.27 5.51
C PRO A 6 -10.95 16.46 5.91
N SER A 7 -10.67 16.59 7.22
CA SER A 7 -9.83 17.63 7.79
C SER A 7 -8.34 17.27 7.81
N ARG A 8 -7.96 16.05 7.43
CA ARG A 8 -6.56 15.59 7.33
C ARG A 8 -6.12 15.49 5.87
N GLY A 9 -4.90 15.94 5.58
CA GLY A 9 -4.34 15.92 4.23
C GLY A 9 -5.05 16.87 3.25
N ASN A 10 -4.98 16.55 1.96
CA ASN A 10 -5.36 17.48 0.87
C ASN A 10 -6.74 17.24 0.26
N HIS A 11 -7.50 16.25 0.74
CA HIS A 11 -8.72 15.77 0.06
C HIS A 11 -9.96 15.93 0.95
N ALA A 12 -10.56 17.12 0.93
CA ALA A 12 -11.78 17.42 1.69
C ALA A 12 -13.02 16.59 1.27
N TRP A 13 -12.97 15.92 0.11
CA TRP A 13 -14.03 15.05 -0.39
C TRP A 13 -13.92 13.60 0.13
N THR A 14 -12.99 13.32 1.05
CA THR A 14 -12.87 11.99 1.67
C THR A 14 -14.04 11.69 2.62
N LEU A 15 -14.29 10.41 2.86
CA LEU A 15 -15.37 9.97 3.74
C LEU A 15 -14.82 9.70 5.15
N PRO A 16 -15.35 10.36 6.20
CA PRO A 16 -14.93 10.09 7.59
C PRO A 16 -15.33 8.68 8.02
N GLU A 17 -14.85 8.24 9.18
CA GLU A 17 -15.00 6.86 9.64
C GLU A 17 -16.47 6.40 9.72
N GLU A 18 -17.34 7.21 10.33
CA GLU A 18 -18.76 6.88 10.53
C GLU A 18 -19.46 6.52 9.20
N SER A 19 -19.17 7.28 8.14
CA SER A 19 -19.74 7.07 6.81
C SER A 19 -19.02 5.96 6.02
N SER A 20 -17.74 5.70 6.32
CA SER A 20 -16.93 4.69 5.62
C SER A 20 -17.26 3.27 6.07
N ARG A 21 -17.49 3.07 7.37
CA ARG A 21 -17.69 1.73 7.97
C ARG A 21 -18.87 0.96 7.35
N PRO A 22 -20.07 1.55 7.14
CA PRO A 22 -21.18 0.84 6.49
C PRO A 22 -20.86 0.39 5.07
N ILE A 23 -20.05 1.17 4.32
CA ILE A 23 -19.64 0.83 2.95
C ILE A 23 -18.70 -0.37 2.97
N ILE A 24 -17.68 -0.34 3.83
CA ILE A 24 -16.72 -1.45 4.00
C ILE A 24 -17.47 -2.73 4.41
N LYS A 25 -18.37 -2.63 5.39
CA LYS A 25 -19.18 -3.76 5.83
C LYS A 25 -20.03 -4.33 4.70
N ARG A 26 -20.72 -3.47 3.94
CA ARG A 26 -21.56 -3.93 2.81
C ARG A 26 -20.73 -4.57 1.70
N ALA A 27 -19.52 -4.08 1.45
CA ALA A 27 -18.58 -4.67 0.51
C ALA A 27 -18.19 -6.09 0.93
N LEU A 28 -17.82 -6.29 2.20
CA LEU A 28 -17.53 -7.60 2.77
C LEU A 28 -18.72 -8.56 2.68
N GLU A 29 -19.91 -8.11 3.09
CA GLU A 29 -21.16 -8.87 2.96
C GLU A 29 -21.52 -9.21 1.50
N GLY A 30 -21.00 -8.43 0.55
CA GLY A 30 -21.13 -8.67 -0.89
C GLY A 30 -20.04 -9.57 -1.48
N GLY A 31 -19.12 -10.08 -0.66
CA GLY A 31 -18.01 -10.95 -1.08
C GLY A 31 -16.77 -10.20 -1.61
N ILE A 32 -16.71 -8.87 -1.50
CA ILE A 32 -15.48 -8.12 -1.80
C ILE A 32 -14.48 -8.37 -0.68
N ASN A 33 -13.29 -8.83 -1.05
CA ASN A 33 -12.20 -9.10 -0.10
C ASN A 33 -10.95 -8.26 -0.33
N PHE A 34 -10.88 -7.43 -1.37
CA PHE A 34 -9.71 -6.60 -1.70
C PHE A 34 -9.94 -5.14 -1.29
N PHE A 35 -9.05 -4.62 -0.44
CA PHE A 35 -9.11 -3.25 0.08
C PHE A 35 -7.78 -2.54 -0.17
N ASP A 36 -7.86 -1.40 -0.85
CA ASP A 36 -6.71 -0.59 -1.23
C ASP A 36 -6.76 0.77 -0.52
N THR A 37 -5.62 1.17 0.05
CA THR A 37 -5.42 2.47 0.73
C THR A 37 -4.01 2.99 0.43
N ALA A 38 -3.56 4.05 1.11
CA ALA A 38 -2.20 4.55 1.02
C ALA A 38 -1.82 5.29 2.30
N ASN A 39 -0.53 5.29 2.64
CA ASN A 39 0.01 6.05 3.76
C ASN A 39 -0.38 7.54 3.70
N SER A 40 -0.49 8.10 2.50
CA SER A 40 -0.75 9.51 2.25
C SER A 40 -2.24 9.86 2.13
N TYR A 41 -3.13 8.88 2.10
CA TYR A 41 -4.57 9.15 1.99
C TYR A 41 -5.08 9.74 3.31
N SER A 42 -5.47 11.02 3.21
CA SER A 42 -5.85 11.86 4.35
C SER A 42 -4.84 11.78 5.50
N ASP A 43 -3.55 11.94 5.16
CA ASP A 43 -2.43 11.92 6.10
C ASP A 43 -2.44 10.70 7.05
N GLY A 44 -2.65 9.51 6.47
CA GLY A 44 -2.67 8.23 7.18
C GLY A 44 -4.02 7.82 7.77
N SER A 45 -4.99 8.73 7.89
CA SER A 45 -6.30 8.38 8.46
C SER A 45 -7.07 7.33 7.67
N SER A 46 -6.81 7.21 6.36
CA SER A 46 -7.41 6.15 5.55
C SER A 46 -7.03 4.75 6.05
N GLU A 47 -5.74 4.53 6.34
CA GLU A 47 -5.22 3.27 6.88
C GLU A 47 -5.79 2.98 8.27
N GLU A 48 -5.91 4.01 9.11
CA GLU A 48 -6.52 3.90 10.44
C GLU A 48 -7.99 3.44 10.37
N ILE A 49 -8.78 4.04 9.47
CA ILE A 49 -10.20 3.72 9.27
C ILE A 49 -10.37 2.31 8.70
N VAL A 50 -9.62 1.98 7.63
CA VAL A 50 -9.67 0.65 7.00
C VAL A 50 -9.23 -0.42 8.00
N GLY A 51 -8.15 -0.19 8.74
CA GLY A 51 -7.64 -1.12 9.75
C GLY A 51 -8.65 -1.41 10.85
N ARG A 52 -9.28 -0.38 11.42
CA ARG A 52 -10.38 -0.54 12.39
C ARG A 52 -11.55 -1.31 11.82
N ALA A 53 -12.04 -0.92 10.64
CA ALA A 53 -13.20 -1.55 10.03
C ALA A 53 -12.97 -3.03 9.70
N LEU A 54 -11.82 -3.38 9.12
CA LEU A 54 -11.50 -4.77 8.76
C LEU A 54 -11.33 -5.66 9.99
N ARG A 55 -10.73 -5.14 11.07
CA ARG A 55 -10.64 -5.88 12.34
C ARG A 55 -12.01 -6.21 12.93
N ASP A 56 -12.97 -5.30 12.77
CA ASP A 56 -14.31 -5.47 13.35
C ASP A 56 -15.22 -6.35 12.48
N PHE A 57 -15.01 -6.38 11.16
CA PHE A 57 -15.95 -6.97 10.20
C PHE A 57 -15.43 -8.17 9.41
N ALA A 58 -14.13 -8.48 9.47
CA ALA A 58 -13.53 -9.56 8.71
C ALA A 58 -12.46 -10.30 9.52
N ARG A 59 -12.18 -11.54 9.11
CA ARG A 59 -10.98 -12.22 9.55
C ARG A 59 -9.81 -11.81 8.67
N ARG A 60 -8.63 -11.62 9.27
CA ARG A 60 -7.45 -11.13 8.54
C ARG A 60 -7.04 -12.02 7.38
N ASP A 61 -7.22 -13.33 7.51
CA ASP A 61 -6.92 -14.36 6.50
C ASP A 61 -7.92 -14.40 5.33
N GLU A 62 -9.05 -13.72 5.43
CA GLU A 62 -10.10 -13.69 4.40
C GLU A 62 -10.04 -12.43 3.51
N VAL A 63 -9.19 -11.45 3.85
CA VAL A 63 -9.07 -10.17 3.15
C VAL A 63 -7.67 -9.92 2.61
N VAL A 64 -7.60 -9.25 1.47
CA VAL A 64 -6.39 -8.78 0.82
C VAL A 64 -6.29 -7.27 1.02
N VAL A 65 -5.24 -6.82 1.70
CA VAL A 65 -5.01 -5.41 2.01
C VAL A 65 -3.79 -4.90 1.26
N ALA A 66 -3.99 -3.87 0.44
CA ALA A 66 -2.94 -3.18 -0.27
C ALA A 66 -2.75 -1.76 0.29
N THR A 67 -1.49 -1.36 0.49
CA THR A 67 -1.14 0.04 0.78
C THR A 67 -0.02 0.53 -0.13
N LYS A 68 0.27 1.83 -0.08
CA LYS A 68 1.22 2.49 -0.97
C LYS A 68 2.18 3.38 -0.19
N VAL A 69 3.39 3.49 -0.72
CA VAL A 69 4.44 4.40 -0.25
C VAL A 69 4.91 5.27 -1.40
N PHE A 70 5.06 6.58 -1.15
CA PHE A 70 5.83 7.53 -1.95
C PHE A 70 5.72 8.92 -1.33
N HIS A 71 4.50 9.43 -1.19
CA HIS A 71 4.23 10.82 -0.80
C HIS A 71 4.65 11.13 0.63
N ARG A 72 4.87 12.43 0.91
CA ARG A 72 5.09 12.95 2.27
C ARG A 72 3.90 12.67 3.17
N VAL A 73 4.16 12.21 4.38
CA VAL A 73 3.18 11.94 5.45
C VAL A 73 3.78 12.40 6.77
N GLY A 74 3.16 13.35 7.47
CA GLY A 74 3.77 13.97 8.66
C GLY A 74 5.22 14.43 8.40
N ASP A 75 6.17 13.89 9.17
CA ASP A 75 7.62 14.15 9.05
C ASP A 75 8.36 13.17 8.11
N LEU A 76 7.70 12.13 7.60
CA LEU A 76 8.27 11.23 6.59
C LEU A 76 8.36 11.97 5.24
N PRO A 77 9.56 12.20 4.68
CA PRO A 77 9.71 12.88 3.39
C PRO A 77 9.17 12.03 2.24
N GLU A 78 8.83 12.68 1.12
CA GLU A 78 8.45 12.00 -0.12
C GLU A 78 9.64 11.29 -0.76
N GLY A 79 9.46 10.06 -1.27
CA GLY A 79 10.47 9.29 -1.99
C GLY A 79 10.39 7.77 -1.76
N LEU A 80 11.29 7.06 -2.43
CA LEU A 80 11.43 5.59 -2.39
C LEU A 80 12.82 5.14 -1.97
N SER A 81 13.58 5.98 -1.26
CA SER A 81 14.82 5.51 -0.63
C SER A 81 14.53 4.36 0.33
N ARG A 82 15.55 3.53 0.56
CA ARG A 82 15.44 2.40 1.49
C ARG A 82 14.92 2.81 2.86
N ALA A 83 15.45 3.90 3.40
CA ALA A 83 15.02 4.42 4.71
C ALA A 83 13.53 4.80 4.73
N GLN A 84 13.04 5.42 3.65
CA GLN A 84 11.64 5.81 3.53
C GLN A 84 10.72 4.61 3.39
N ILE A 85 11.07 3.62 2.56
CA ILE A 85 10.27 2.40 2.38
C ILE A 85 10.14 1.63 3.70
N LEU A 86 11.27 1.39 4.38
CA LEU A 86 11.29 0.61 5.63
C LEU A 86 10.53 1.32 6.75
N ARG A 87 10.70 2.64 6.89
CA ARG A 87 9.94 3.42 7.86
C ARG A 87 8.44 3.45 7.51
N SER A 88 8.11 3.69 6.23
CA SER A 88 6.72 3.81 5.81
C SER A 88 5.93 2.52 6.04
N ILE A 89 6.51 1.35 5.80
CA ILE A 89 5.78 0.10 6.04
C ILE A 89 5.48 -0.11 7.53
N ASP A 90 6.42 0.22 8.42
CA ASP A 90 6.21 0.10 9.87
C ASP A 90 5.13 1.06 10.37
N ASP A 91 5.16 2.30 9.87
CA ASP A 91 4.15 3.30 10.18
C ASP A 91 2.77 2.88 9.64
N SER A 92 2.71 2.32 8.41
CA SER A 92 1.46 1.82 7.82
C SER A 92 0.89 0.62 8.57
N LEU A 93 1.72 -0.36 8.94
CA LEU A 93 1.29 -1.52 9.73
C LEU A 93 0.75 -1.10 11.10
N THR A 94 1.39 -0.11 11.73
CA THR A 94 0.91 0.49 12.99
C THR A 94 -0.47 1.11 12.82
N ARG A 95 -0.68 1.95 11.78
CA ARG A 95 -1.99 2.58 11.52
C ARG A 95 -3.08 1.57 11.18
N LEU A 96 -2.75 0.57 10.37
CA LEU A 96 -3.67 -0.52 10.01
C LEU A 96 -3.98 -1.44 11.21
N GLY A 97 -3.08 -1.51 12.20
CA GLY A 97 -3.15 -2.48 13.28
C GLY A 97 -2.99 -3.91 12.77
N MET A 98 -2.02 -4.14 11.88
CA MET A 98 -1.76 -5.43 11.23
C MET A 98 -0.27 -5.79 11.31
N GLU A 99 0.04 -7.08 11.26
CA GLU A 99 1.43 -7.56 11.20
C GLU A 99 2.01 -7.57 9.77
N TYR A 100 1.13 -7.66 8.77
CA TYR A 100 1.49 -7.64 7.36
C TYR A 100 0.40 -7.02 6.50
N VAL A 101 0.80 -6.46 5.35
CA VAL A 101 -0.09 -6.20 4.21
C VAL A 101 0.09 -7.26 3.14
N ASP A 102 -0.94 -7.47 2.32
CA ASP A 102 -0.82 -8.42 1.21
C ASP A 102 0.01 -7.82 0.09
N ILE A 103 -0.16 -6.52 -0.18
CA ILE A 103 0.59 -5.82 -1.24
C ILE A 103 1.10 -4.48 -0.72
N LEU A 104 2.42 -4.28 -0.77
CA LEU A 104 3.03 -2.95 -0.68
C LEU A 104 3.34 -2.43 -2.09
N GLN A 105 2.76 -1.30 -2.46
CA GLN A 105 2.96 -0.72 -3.79
C GLN A 105 3.79 0.57 -3.74
N ILE A 106 4.64 0.80 -4.73
CA ILE A 106 5.15 2.15 -4.96
C ILE A 106 4.05 3.01 -5.55
N HIS A 107 3.77 4.16 -4.95
CA HIS A 107 2.65 5.01 -5.39
C HIS A 107 2.99 5.79 -6.67
N ARG A 108 4.27 6.10 -6.89
CA ARG A 108 4.82 6.81 -8.06
C ARG A 108 6.21 6.28 -8.37
N TRP A 109 6.72 6.62 -9.54
CA TRP A 109 8.15 6.50 -9.84
C TRP A 109 8.95 7.58 -9.10
N ASP A 110 10.07 7.20 -8.47
CA ASP A 110 11.03 8.12 -7.89
C ASP A 110 12.21 8.35 -8.84
N TYR A 111 12.42 9.58 -9.27
CA TYR A 111 13.51 9.95 -10.17
C TYR A 111 14.83 10.23 -9.44
N THR A 112 14.80 10.29 -8.11
CA THR A 112 15.93 10.66 -7.26
C THR A 112 16.56 9.46 -6.55
N THR A 113 15.81 8.37 -6.39
CA THR A 113 16.30 7.10 -5.85
C THR A 113 16.59 6.11 -6.98
N PRO A 114 17.78 5.48 -7.04
CA PRO A 114 18.04 4.38 -7.97
C PRO A 114 17.00 3.26 -7.84
N ILE A 115 16.55 2.72 -8.97
CA ILE A 115 15.50 1.69 -8.98
C ILE A 115 15.98 0.40 -8.28
N GLU A 116 17.28 0.10 -8.35
CA GLU A 116 17.93 -1.00 -7.65
C GLU A 116 17.72 -0.90 -6.14
N GLU A 117 17.98 0.26 -5.54
CA GLU A 117 17.79 0.50 -4.11
C GLU A 117 16.32 0.33 -3.72
N THR A 118 15.41 0.88 -4.53
CA THR A 118 13.96 0.75 -4.32
C THR A 118 13.53 -0.72 -4.31
N LEU A 119 13.95 -1.51 -5.32
CA LEU A 119 13.59 -2.91 -5.43
C LEU A 119 14.23 -3.77 -4.33
N GLU A 120 15.45 -3.47 -3.91
CA GLU A 120 16.10 -4.12 -2.78
C GLU A 120 15.36 -3.86 -1.46
N ALA A 121 14.96 -2.61 -1.21
CA ALA A 121 14.19 -2.25 -0.03
C ALA A 121 12.81 -2.94 -0.01
N LEU A 122 12.09 -2.92 -1.13
CA LEU A 122 10.81 -3.63 -1.27
C LEU A 122 10.96 -5.14 -1.06
N ASN A 123 12.02 -5.74 -1.58
CA ASN A 123 12.34 -7.14 -1.36
C ASN A 123 12.59 -7.44 0.14
N ASP A 124 13.27 -6.55 0.85
CA ASP A 124 13.54 -6.74 2.28
C ASP A 124 12.28 -6.62 3.13
N VAL A 125 11.32 -5.78 2.74
CA VAL A 125 9.98 -5.76 3.33
C VAL A 125 9.29 -7.12 3.19
N VAL A 126 9.39 -7.75 2.02
CA VAL A 126 8.82 -9.09 1.78
C VAL A 126 9.54 -10.16 2.60
N LYS A 127 10.88 -10.16 2.61
CA LYS A 127 11.68 -11.10 3.41
C LYS A 127 11.40 -10.96 4.92
N ALA A 128 11.13 -9.74 5.39
CA ALA A 128 10.74 -9.49 6.77
C ALA A 128 9.30 -9.91 7.10
N GLY A 129 8.52 -10.36 6.11
CA GLY A 129 7.12 -10.78 6.29
C GLY A 129 6.12 -9.63 6.45
N LYS A 130 6.57 -8.37 6.29
CA LYS A 130 5.75 -7.16 6.45
C LYS A 130 4.84 -6.91 5.24
N ALA A 131 5.22 -7.42 4.07
CA ALA A 131 4.35 -7.51 2.90
C ALA A 131 4.45 -8.91 2.28
N ARG A 132 3.35 -9.45 1.73
CA ARG A 132 3.39 -10.73 0.99
C ARG A 132 3.92 -10.55 -0.43
N TYR A 133 3.49 -9.47 -1.08
CA TYR A 133 3.82 -9.12 -2.45
C TYR A 133 4.15 -7.64 -2.57
N ILE A 134 4.79 -7.30 -3.67
CA ILE A 134 5.08 -5.92 -4.06
C ILE A 134 4.32 -5.55 -5.33
N GLY A 135 3.99 -4.27 -5.48
CA GLY A 135 3.32 -3.74 -6.66
C GLY A 135 3.81 -2.34 -7.02
N ALA A 136 3.23 -1.80 -8.09
CA ALA A 136 3.66 -0.52 -8.63
C ALA A 136 2.46 0.24 -9.21
N SER A 137 2.37 1.53 -8.92
CA SER A 137 1.34 2.43 -9.43
C SER A 137 1.97 3.66 -10.09
N SER A 138 1.35 4.10 -11.19
CA SER A 138 1.64 5.40 -11.84
C SER A 138 3.11 5.61 -12.23
N MET A 139 3.53 4.92 -13.28
CA MET A 139 4.81 5.10 -13.98
C MET A 139 4.63 4.84 -15.48
N HIS A 140 5.62 5.21 -16.28
CA HIS A 140 5.62 4.86 -17.69
C HIS A 140 5.75 3.34 -17.88
N ALA A 141 5.18 2.80 -18.95
CA ALA A 141 5.29 1.36 -19.25
C ALA A 141 6.75 0.91 -19.39
N SER A 142 7.64 1.77 -19.90
CA SER A 142 9.08 1.50 -20.01
C SER A 142 9.77 1.39 -18.65
N GLN A 143 9.41 2.25 -17.70
CA GLN A 143 9.91 2.20 -16.31
C GLN A 143 9.46 0.92 -15.62
N PHE A 144 8.19 0.54 -15.81
CA PHE A 144 7.68 -0.71 -15.27
C PHE A 144 8.39 -1.94 -15.87
N ALA A 145 8.60 -1.95 -17.19
CA ALA A 145 9.35 -3.01 -17.87
C ALA A 145 10.81 -3.10 -17.38
N GLN A 146 11.46 -1.96 -17.14
CA GLN A 146 12.80 -1.91 -16.55
C GLN A 146 12.83 -2.53 -15.15
N ALA A 147 11.89 -2.16 -14.28
CA ALA A 147 11.80 -2.71 -12.93
C ALA A 147 11.59 -4.24 -12.94
N LEU A 148 10.71 -4.74 -13.81
CA LEU A 148 10.48 -6.18 -13.99
C LEU A 148 11.73 -6.91 -14.53
N ALA A 149 12.45 -6.30 -15.47
CA ALA A 149 13.67 -6.89 -16.02
C ALA A 149 14.76 -7.00 -14.95
N LEU A 150 14.95 -5.94 -14.16
CA LEU A 150 15.93 -5.90 -13.07
C LEU A 150 15.59 -6.92 -11.98
N GLN A 151 14.32 -6.99 -11.57
CA GLN A 151 13.83 -7.98 -10.61
C GLN A 151 14.15 -9.43 -11.05
N LYS A 152 13.93 -9.75 -12.33
CA LYS A 152 14.25 -11.08 -12.89
C LYS A 152 15.75 -11.39 -12.85
N GLN A 153 16.60 -10.39 -13.09
CA GLN A 153 18.06 -10.55 -13.08
C GLN A 153 18.60 -10.75 -11.66
N THR A 154 18.07 -10.02 -10.68
CA THR A 154 18.59 -9.99 -9.30
C THR A 154 17.86 -10.93 -8.35
N ARG A 155 16.76 -11.57 -8.79
CA ARG A 155 15.88 -12.44 -7.97
C ARG A 155 15.28 -11.72 -6.75
N LEU A 156 15.02 -10.42 -6.87
CA LEU A 156 14.31 -9.64 -5.87
C LEU A 156 12.80 -9.99 -5.93
N GLY A 157 12.12 -10.05 -4.77
CA GLY A 157 10.83 -10.74 -4.54
C GLY A 157 9.71 -10.57 -5.58
N ALA A 158 8.84 -11.58 -5.74
CA ALA A 158 7.84 -11.68 -6.81
C ALA A 158 6.79 -10.55 -6.81
N VAL A 159 6.59 -9.91 -7.98
CA VAL A 159 5.42 -9.07 -8.26
C VAL A 159 4.24 -9.97 -8.61
N CYS A 160 3.05 -9.70 -8.08
CA CYS A 160 1.82 -10.33 -8.54
C CYS A 160 1.57 -10.01 -10.01
N HIS A 161 1.89 -10.96 -10.90
CA HIS A 161 1.39 -10.98 -12.26
C HIS A 161 0.03 -11.67 -12.27
N HIS A 162 -1.07 -10.90 -12.24
CA HIS A 162 -2.36 -11.42 -12.68
C HIS A 162 -2.47 -11.24 -14.20
N ALA A 163 -1.75 -12.08 -14.94
CA ALA A 163 -2.05 -12.35 -16.34
C ALA A 163 -2.75 -13.72 -16.34
N GLY A 164 -4.08 -13.69 -16.26
CA GLY A 164 -4.89 -14.89 -16.38
C GLY A 164 -4.65 -15.53 -17.74
N SER A 165 -4.05 -16.71 -17.75
CA SER A 165 -4.15 -17.65 -18.87
C SER A 165 -5.25 -18.66 -18.52
N LEU A 166 -6.46 -18.39 -19.02
CA LEU A 166 -7.46 -19.39 -19.41
C LEU A 166 -7.89 -19.05 -20.84
#